data_AF-A0A832I102-F1
#
_entry.id   AF-A0A832I102-F1
#
_cell.length_a   1.000
_cell.length_b   1.000
_cell.length_c   1.000
_cell.angle_alpha   90.00
_cell.angle_beta   90.00
_cell.angle_gamma   90.00
#
_symmetry.space_group_name_H-M   'P 1'
#
loop_
_entity.id
_entity.type
_entity.pdbx_description
1 polymer ?
#
loop_
_entity_poly.entity_id
_entity_poly.type
_entity_poly.pdbx_seq_one_letter_code
_entity_poly.pdbx_strand_id
1 'polypeptide(L)'
;MRSPPSVEAARPGACPGCGAASRPPGAGLGLHGHGLRERQLRGPPTVDAASTTQVVVCRRYRCVGCGAVILVVPRGVAPRKHYGHAAIAFALALWALAGQSAPAVRRRVCAWPVTGAAATGWRTLRVWADAARVTLGLADRRAAAARAAQIAAGRAPPLIAGPVWELAYAGGAAMA
;
A
#
# COMPACT_ATOMS: atom_id res chain seq x y z
N MET A 1 15.29 -6.11 12.09
CA MET A 1 14.64 -4.89 11.56
C MET A 1 15.52 -4.31 10.46
N ARG A 2 14.97 -3.86 9.33
CA ARG A 2 15.79 -3.11 8.35
C ARG A 2 16.11 -1.74 8.92
N SER A 3 17.36 -1.32 8.85
CA SER A 3 17.77 0.02 9.27
C SER A 3 16.98 1.07 8.47
N PRO A 4 16.47 2.13 9.13
CA PRO A 4 15.77 3.18 8.42
C PRO A 4 16.72 3.90 7.46
N PRO A 5 16.24 4.36 6.29
CA PRO A 5 17.06 5.14 5.37
C PRO A 5 17.62 6.38 6.07
N SER A 6 18.75 6.91 5.59
CA SER A 6 19.28 8.18 6.12
C SER A 6 18.30 9.33 5.87
N VAL A 7 18.45 10.43 6.61
CA VAL A 7 17.65 11.65 6.42
C VAL A 7 17.82 12.20 5.00
N GLU A 8 18.98 12.02 4.38
CA GLU A 8 19.20 12.50 3.02
C GLU A 8 18.64 11.54 1.98
N ALA A 9 18.84 10.23 2.14
CA ALA A 9 18.37 9.23 1.18
C ALA A 9 16.83 9.19 1.04
N ALA A 10 16.09 9.57 2.09
CA ALA A 10 14.63 9.56 2.09
C ALA A 10 14.00 10.96 1.96
N ARG A 11 14.79 12.01 1.65
CA ARG A 11 14.30 13.38 1.59
C ARG A 11 13.40 13.59 0.37
N PRO A 12 12.14 14.04 0.53
CA PRO A 12 11.29 14.41 -0.61
C PRO A 12 11.90 15.59 -1.37
N GLY A 13 11.65 15.70 -2.68
CA GLY A 13 12.07 16.85 -3.48
C GLY A 13 11.33 18.14 -3.11
N ALA A 14 10.06 18.05 -2.72
CA ALA A 14 9.21 19.18 -2.36
C ALA A 14 8.18 18.80 -1.29
N CYS A 15 7.58 19.81 -0.65
CA CYS A 15 6.46 19.64 0.26
C CYS A 15 5.18 19.29 -0.54
N PRO A 16 4.49 18.18 -0.25
CA PRO A 16 3.21 17.86 -0.89
C PRO A 16 2.06 18.79 -0.43
N GLY A 17 2.26 19.56 0.66
CA GLY A 17 1.26 20.51 1.16
C GLY A 17 1.31 21.87 0.47
N CYS A 18 2.49 22.47 0.35
CA CYS A 18 2.65 23.83 -0.21
C CYS A 18 3.55 23.90 -1.46
N GLY A 19 4.06 22.78 -1.96
CA GLY A 19 4.95 22.74 -3.13
C GLY A 19 6.38 23.26 -2.90
N ALA A 20 6.68 23.84 -1.74
CA ALA A 20 8.01 24.39 -1.45
C ALA A 20 9.13 23.34 -1.59
N ALA A 21 10.22 23.72 -2.24
CA ALA A 21 11.38 22.86 -2.43
C ALA A 21 11.99 22.43 -1.08
N SER A 22 12.41 21.18 -0.99
CA SER A 22 13.03 20.62 0.21
C SER A 22 14.44 21.13 0.43
N ARG A 23 15.19 21.33 -0.67
CA ARG A 23 16.53 21.91 -0.70
C ARG A 23 16.62 22.90 -1.88
N PRO A 24 16.11 24.13 -1.72
CA PRO A 24 16.32 25.18 -2.71
C PRO A 24 17.83 25.49 -2.86
N PRO A 25 18.35 25.70 -4.08
CA PRO A 25 19.73 26.15 -4.28
C PRO A 25 20.00 27.48 -3.56
N GLY A 26 21.12 27.58 -2.84
CA GLY A 26 21.54 28.82 -2.17
C GLY A 26 20.70 29.24 -0.95
N ALA A 27 19.71 28.44 -0.52
CA ALA A 27 18.84 28.76 0.61
C ALA A 27 18.80 27.64 1.67
N GLY A 28 18.25 27.96 2.84
CA GLY A 28 18.10 27.00 3.93
C GLY A 28 17.20 25.80 3.57
N LEU A 29 17.36 24.70 4.31
CA LEU A 29 16.52 23.51 4.10
C LEU A 29 15.04 23.83 4.33
N GLY A 30 14.21 23.51 3.33
CA GLY A 30 12.75 23.69 3.37
C GLY A 30 12.01 22.56 4.09
N LEU A 31 12.55 21.34 4.05
CA LEU A 31 12.05 20.20 4.83
C LEU A 31 13.11 19.77 5.85
N HIS A 32 12.77 19.68 7.13
CA HIS A 32 13.70 19.28 8.19
C HIS A 32 13.41 17.87 8.64
N GLY A 33 14.45 17.09 8.96
CA GLY A 33 14.26 15.76 9.55
C GLY A 33 13.47 15.87 10.85
N HIS A 34 12.38 15.11 10.97
CA HIS A 34 11.42 15.17 12.09
C HIS A 34 11.30 13.80 12.79
N GLY A 35 12.39 13.04 12.78
CA GLY A 35 12.52 11.74 13.43
C GLY A 35 11.94 10.58 12.63
N LEU A 36 11.66 9.49 13.35
CA LEU A 36 11.19 8.23 12.81
C LEU A 36 9.76 7.93 13.24
N ARG A 37 9.10 7.06 12.48
CA ARG A 37 7.82 6.47 12.84
C ARG A 37 7.75 5.03 12.33
N GLU A 38 7.40 4.11 13.21
CA GLU A 38 7.12 2.74 12.82
C GLU A 38 5.72 2.60 12.23
N ARG A 39 5.58 1.73 11.24
CA ARG A 39 4.29 1.31 10.69
C ARG A 39 4.22 -0.20 10.58
N GLN A 40 3.07 -0.74 10.95
CA GLN A 40 2.73 -2.12 10.65
C GLN A 40 2.29 -2.25 9.19
N LEU A 41 2.90 -3.18 8.48
CA LEU A 41 2.52 -3.66 7.15
C LEU A 41 2.04 -5.10 7.27
N ARG A 42 0.81 -5.35 6.82
CA ARG A 42 0.12 -6.63 6.91
C ARG A 42 -0.10 -7.20 5.53
N GLY A 43 -0.02 -8.52 5.42
CA GLY A 43 -0.19 -9.26 4.19
C GLY A 43 0.90 -10.31 4.02
N PRO A 44 0.80 -11.12 2.97
CA PRO A 44 1.82 -12.10 2.67
C PRO A 44 3.02 -11.42 2.00
N PRO A 45 4.26 -11.80 2.36
CA PRO A 45 5.49 -11.21 1.80
C PRO A 45 5.75 -11.61 0.35
N THR A 46 5.12 -12.70 -0.10
CA THR A 46 5.02 -13.16 -1.48
C THR A 46 3.62 -13.77 -1.68
N VAL A 47 3.26 -14.20 -2.88
CA VAL A 47 1.90 -14.72 -3.18
C VAL A 47 1.56 -16.06 -2.50
N ASP A 48 2.59 -16.85 -2.19
CA ASP A 48 2.46 -18.20 -1.60
C ASP A 48 2.88 -18.29 -0.14
N ALA A 49 3.55 -17.25 0.37
CA ALA A 49 3.95 -17.21 1.77
C ALA A 49 2.75 -16.92 2.69
N ALA A 50 2.85 -17.41 3.92
CA ALA A 50 1.88 -17.08 4.96
C ALA A 50 1.83 -15.57 5.23
N SER A 51 0.63 -15.06 5.48
CA SER A 51 0.43 -13.67 5.86
C SER A 51 1.12 -13.35 7.18
N THR A 52 1.85 -12.24 7.21
CA THR A 52 2.57 -11.78 8.40
C THR A 52 2.28 -10.31 8.71
N THR A 53 2.73 -9.86 9.87
CA THR A 53 2.81 -8.44 10.22
C THR A 53 4.29 -8.04 10.26
N GLN A 54 4.70 -7.19 9.34
CA GLN A 54 6.03 -6.61 9.29
C GLN A 54 5.99 -5.19 9.87
N VAL A 55 7.11 -4.75 10.44
CA VAL A 55 7.29 -3.35 10.87
C VAL A 55 8.25 -2.67 9.91
N VAL A 56 7.82 -1.55 9.34
CA VAL A 56 8.66 -0.66 8.52
C VAL A 56 8.91 0.64 9.26
N VAL A 57 10.18 1.02 9.36
CA VAL A 57 10.60 2.26 10.00
C VAL A 57 10.67 3.36 8.95
N CYS A 58 9.83 4.38 9.09
CA CYS A 58 9.62 5.45 8.13
C CYS A 58 10.21 6.78 8.62
N ARG A 59 10.71 7.62 7.70
CA ARG A 59 11.26 8.96 8.03
C ARG A 59 10.17 10.01 8.01
N ARG A 60 10.19 10.92 8.98
CA ARG A 60 9.34 12.11 9.00
C ARG A 60 10.14 13.34 8.61
N TYR A 61 9.47 14.27 7.94
CA TYR A 61 9.97 15.61 7.69
C TYR A 61 8.94 16.66 8.11
N ARG A 62 9.40 17.82 8.57
CA ARG A 62 8.55 18.98 8.83
C ARG A 62 8.90 20.08 7.83
N CYS A 63 7.90 20.61 7.15
CA CYS A 63 8.08 21.76 6.28
C CYS A 63 8.23 23.04 7.11
N VAL A 64 9.24 23.85 6.81
CA VAL A 64 9.46 25.14 7.48
C VAL A 64 8.50 26.22 7.00
N GLY A 65 8.01 26.12 5.75
CA GLY A 65 7.09 27.11 5.16
C GLY A 65 5.66 26.97 5.67
N CYS A 66 5.10 25.75 5.61
CA CYS A 66 3.68 25.52 5.98
C CYS A 66 3.48 24.66 7.23
N GLY A 67 4.55 24.18 7.87
CA GLY A 67 4.47 23.34 9.07
C GLY A 67 4.04 21.89 8.84
N ALA A 68 3.70 21.49 7.61
CA ALA A 68 3.22 20.15 7.30
C ALA A 68 4.23 19.05 7.71
N VAL A 69 3.73 17.97 8.32
CA VAL A 69 4.51 16.79 8.67
C VAL A 69 4.31 15.70 7.60
N ILE A 70 5.41 15.35 6.94
CA ILE A 70 5.45 14.43 5.81
C ILE A 70 6.03 13.12 6.31
N LEU A 71 5.36 12.01 6.04
CA LEU A 71 5.87 10.68 6.31
C LEU A 71 6.29 10.01 5.00
N VAL A 72 7.58 9.74 4.85
CA VAL A 72 8.12 9.02 3.69
C VAL A 72 8.08 7.52 3.99
N VAL A 73 7.36 6.79 3.16
CA VAL A 73 7.19 5.34 3.26
C VAL A 73 7.84 4.65 2.07
N PRO A 74 8.31 3.39 2.21
CA PRO A 74 8.76 2.60 1.07
C PRO A 74 7.68 2.47 -0.01
N ARG A 75 8.10 2.27 -1.27
CA ARG A 75 7.17 1.90 -2.35
C ARG A 75 6.37 0.65 -1.95
N GLY A 76 5.13 0.58 -2.41
CA GLY A 76 4.17 -0.48 -2.08
C GLY A 76 3.45 -0.28 -0.74
N VAL A 77 3.89 0.64 0.11
CA VAL A 77 3.19 0.94 1.37
C VAL A 77 2.04 1.91 1.12
N ALA A 78 0.81 1.44 1.31
CA ALA A 78 -0.37 2.28 1.13
C ALA A 78 -0.48 3.34 2.27
N PRO A 79 -0.70 4.62 1.93
CA PRO A 79 -0.93 5.67 2.92
C PRO A 79 -2.15 5.35 3.80
N ARG A 80 -2.02 5.56 5.11
CA ARG A 80 -3.11 5.43 6.10
C ARG A 80 -3.74 4.02 6.21
N LYS A 81 -3.13 2.99 5.62
CA LYS A 81 -3.62 1.59 5.69
C LYS A 81 -2.56 0.67 6.30
N HIS A 82 -3.01 -0.34 7.04
CA HIS A 82 -2.12 -1.39 7.56
C HIS A 82 -1.70 -2.41 6.49
N TYR A 83 -2.41 -2.48 5.36
CA TYR A 83 -2.06 -3.35 4.25
C TYR A 83 -1.37 -2.53 3.16
N GLY A 84 -0.35 -3.11 2.53
CA GLY A 84 0.32 -2.53 1.37
C GLY A 84 -0.52 -2.63 0.10
N HIS A 85 -0.14 -1.88 -0.93
CA HIS A 85 -0.75 -1.94 -2.25
C HIS A 85 -0.72 -3.36 -2.83
N ALA A 86 0.39 -4.11 -2.65
CA ALA A 86 0.51 -5.52 -3.07
C ALA A 86 -0.59 -6.40 -2.45
N ALA A 87 -0.74 -6.36 -1.12
CA ALA A 87 -1.73 -7.15 -0.40
C ALA A 87 -3.17 -6.76 -0.77
N ILE A 88 -3.44 -5.47 -0.99
CA ILE A 88 -4.75 -4.97 -1.42
C ILE A 88 -5.06 -5.46 -2.84
N ALA A 89 -4.15 -5.27 -3.78
CA ALA A 89 -4.32 -5.68 -5.18
C ALA A 89 -4.49 -7.19 -5.30
N PHE A 90 -3.69 -7.96 -4.55
CA PHE A 90 -3.79 -9.41 -4.47
C PHE A 90 -5.15 -9.85 -3.92
N ALA A 91 -5.64 -9.24 -2.84
CA ALA A 91 -6.95 -9.54 -2.28
C ALA A 91 -8.09 -9.27 -3.27
N LEU A 92 -8.04 -8.14 -3.98
CA LEU A 92 -9.04 -7.77 -4.98
C LEU A 92 -9.00 -8.73 -6.18
N ALA A 93 -7.81 -9.14 -6.62
CA ALA A 93 -7.63 -10.09 -7.71
C ALA A 93 -8.16 -11.48 -7.35
N LEU A 94 -7.79 -12.02 -6.18
CA LEU A 94 -8.30 -13.31 -5.70
C LEU A 94 -9.83 -13.31 -5.59
N TRP A 95 -10.40 -12.22 -5.06
CA TRP A 95 -11.84 -12.11 -4.89
C TRP A 95 -12.57 -11.96 -6.22
N ALA A 96 -12.19 -10.98 -7.05
CA ALA A 96 -12.98 -10.57 -8.21
C ALA A 96 -12.61 -11.31 -9.51
N LEU A 97 -11.34 -11.68 -9.69
CA LEU A 97 -10.85 -12.35 -10.90
C LEU A 97 -10.72 -13.86 -10.72
N ALA A 98 -10.22 -14.32 -9.57
CA ALA A 98 -10.06 -15.75 -9.29
C ALA A 98 -11.29 -16.41 -8.64
N GLY A 99 -12.38 -15.66 -8.46
CA GLY A 99 -13.64 -16.22 -7.96
C GLY A 99 -13.66 -16.63 -6.47
N GLN A 100 -12.61 -16.35 -5.69
CA GLN A 100 -12.52 -16.84 -4.32
C GLN A 100 -13.52 -16.14 -3.38
N SER A 101 -14.00 -16.89 -2.38
CA SER A 101 -14.87 -16.34 -1.34
C SER A 101 -14.11 -15.38 -0.41
N ALA A 102 -14.79 -14.39 0.16
CA ALA A 102 -14.16 -13.43 1.09
C ALA A 102 -13.45 -14.11 2.28
N PRO A 103 -13.97 -15.21 2.89
CA PRO A 103 -13.23 -15.97 3.89
C PRO A 103 -11.93 -16.61 3.37
N ALA A 104 -11.95 -17.15 2.14
CA ALA A 104 -10.75 -17.74 1.53
C ALA A 104 -9.68 -16.68 1.26
N VAL A 105 -10.07 -15.53 0.71
CA VAL A 105 -9.16 -14.40 0.50
C VAL A 105 -8.59 -13.90 1.83
N ARG A 106 -9.43 -13.78 2.87
CA ARG A 106 -8.96 -13.36 4.19
C ARG A 106 -7.92 -14.30 4.77
N ARG A 107 -8.07 -15.62 4.64
CA ARG A 107 -7.06 -16.59 5.10
C ARG A 107 -5.71 -16.42 4.41
N ARG A 108 -5.71 -16.05 3.12
CA ARG A 108 -4.47 -15.81 2.36
C ARG A 108 -3.81 -14.48 2.69
N VAL A 109 -4.60 -13.44 3.04
CA VAL A 109 -4.10 -12.05 3.13
C VAL A 109 -4.03 -11.50 4.55
N CYS A 110 -4.80 -12.02 5.49
CA CYS A 110 -4.81 -11.55 6.87
C CYS A 110 -3.92 -12.43 7.75
N ALA A 111 -2.99 -11.80 8.47
CA ALA A 111 -2.07 -12.50 9.38
C ALA A 111 -2.72 -12.96 10.70
N TRP A 112 -3.99 -12.59 10.96
CA TRP A 112 -4.65 -12.83 12.23
C TRP A 112 -5.62 -14.00 12.11
N PRO A 113 -5.61 -14.94 13.08
CA PRO A 113 -6.54 -16.05 13.09
C PRO A 113 -7.99 -15.56 13.09
N VAL A 114 -8.84 -16.31 12.42
CA VAL A 114 -10.25 -15.99 12.22
C VAL A 114 -11.03 -16.59 13.39
N THR A 115 -11.46 -15.77 14.35
CA THR A 115 -12.30 -16.19 15.47
C THR A 115 -13.69 -15.55 15.43
N GLY A 116 -14.72 -16.30 15.82
CA GLY A 116 -16.10 -15.80 16.01
C GLY A 116 -16.77 -15.24 14.76
N ALA A 117 -17.63 -14.22 14.93
CA ALA A 117 -18.40 -13.56 13.86
C ALA A 117 -17.53 -12.92 12.74
N ALA A 118 -16.23 -12.79 12.98
CA ALA A 118 -15.27 -12.41 11.95
C ALA A 118 -15.08 -13.51 10.88
N ALA A 119 -15.56 -14.74 11.10
CA ALA A 119 -15.40 -15.87 10.19
C ALA A 119 -16.20 -15.78 8.89
N THR A 120 -17.32 -15.07 8.90
CA THR A 120 -18.27 -15.08 7.78
C THR A 120 -17.99 -14.00 6.73
N GLY A 121 -17.07 -13.06 6.99
CA GLY A 121 -16.76 -12.01 6.03
C GLY A 121 -15.51 -11.19 6.35
N TRP A 122 -15.15 -10.32 5.41
CA TRP A 122 -14.01 -9.41 5.56
C TRP A 122 -14.41 -7.98 5.19
N ARG A 123 -14.78 -7.17 6.20
CA ARG A 123 -15.20 -5.77 6.00
C ARG A 123 -14.15 -4.97 5.26
N THR A 124 -12.87 -5.20 5.54
CA THR A 124 -11.75 -4.52 4.89
C THR A 124 -11.75 -4.70 3.36
N LEU A 125 -12.01 -5.92 2.88
CA LEU A 125 -12.11 -6.19 1.44
C LEU A 125 -13.24 -5.38 0.78
N ARG A 126 -14.40 -5.31 1.44
CA ARG A 126 -15.55 -4.52 0.96
C ARG A 126 -15.22 -3.03 0.89
N VAL A 127 -14.55 -2.49 1.92
CA VAL A 127 -14.11 -1.09 1.96
C VAL A 127 -13.15 -0.77 0.82
N TRP A 128 -12.24 -1.69 0.47
CA TRP A 128 -11.33 -1.49 -0.66
C TRP A 128 -12.05 -1.56 -2.00
N ALA A 129 -12.97 -2.51 -2.17
CA ALA A 129 -13.79 -2.60 -3.38
C ALA A 129 -14.68 -1.35 -3.56
N ASP A 130 -15.26 -0.83 -2.47
CA ASP A 130 -16.01 0.42 -2.48
C ASP A 130 -15.14 1.64 -2.80
N ALA A 131 -13.93 1.71 -2.24
CA ALA A 131 -12.99 2.77 -2.58
C ALA A 131 -12.60 2.72 -4.06
N ALA A 132 -12.33 1.53 -4.61
CA ALA A 132 -12.07 1.35 -6.03
C ALA A 132 -13.28 1.76 -6.88
N ARG A 133 -14.48 1.40 -6.44
CA ARG A 133 -15.75 1.71 -7.10
C ARG A 133 -15.95 3.23 -7.24
N VAL A 134 -15.77 3.97 -6.15
CA VAL A 134 -15.86 5.43 -6.15
C VAL A 134 -14.77 6.05 -7.02
N THR A 135 -13.51 5.64 -6.87
CA THR A 135 -12.38 6.19 -7.64
C THR A 135 -12.48 5.94 -9.14
N LEU A 136 -13.02 4.78 -9.55
CA LEU A 136 -13.13 4.37 -10.95
C LEU A 136 -14.48 4.71 -11.58
N GLY A 137 -15.43 5.27 -10.81
CA GLY A 137 -16.77 5.61 -11.32
C GLY A 137 -17.61 4.40 -11.74
N LEU A 138 -17.41 3.25 -11.09
CA LEU A 138 -18.12 2.01 -11.44
C LEU A 138 -19.33 1.77 -10.52
N ALA A 139 -20.37 1.09 -11.01
CA ALA A 139 -21.56 0.79 -10.20
C ALA A 139 -21.37 -0.45 -9.33
N ASP A 140 -20.70 -1.48 -9.85
CA ASP A 140 -20.50 -2.75 -9.16
C ASP A 140 -19.13 -2.83 -8.46
N ARG A 141 -19.15 -3.34 -7.22
CA ARG A 141 -17.94 -3.53 -6.40
C ARG A 141 -17.00 -4.55 -7.00
N ARG A 142 -17.54 -5.63 -7.57
CA ARG A 142 -16.74 -6.75 -8.08
C ARG A 142 -16.05 -6.34 -9.38
N ALA A 143 -16.75 -5.66 -10.29
CA ALA A 143 -16.18 -5.03 -11.47
C ALA A 143 -15.10 -3.99 -11.11
N ALA A 144 -15.34 -3.15 -10.10
CA ALA A 144 -14.35 -2.19 -9.65
C ALA A 144 -13.10 -2.84 -9.05
N ALA A 145 -13.27 -3.89 -8.24
CA ALA A 145 -12.18 -4.67 -7.70
C ALA A 145 -11.36 -5.36 -8.82
N ALA A 146 -12.04 -5.95 -9.81
CA ALA A 146 -11.41 -6.55 -10.99
C ALA A 146 -10.59 -5.52 -11.76
N ARG A 147 -11.17 -4.34 -12.03
CA ARG A 147 -10.49 -3.27 -12.78
C ARG A 147 -9.29 -2.73 -12.02
N ALA A 148 -9.41 -2.49 -10.72
CA ALA A 148 -8.29 -2.06 -9.88
C ALA A 148 -7.16 -3.11 -9.84
N ALA A 149 -7.50 -4.40 -9.75
CA ALA A 149 -6.54 -5.50 -9.82
C ALA A 149 -5.83 -5.59 -11.18
N GLN A 150 -6.56 -5.41 -12.28
CA GLN A 150 -5.97 -5.37 -13.63
C GLN A 150 -5.02 -4.17 -13.81
N ILE A 151 -5.40 -2.99 -13.30
CA ILE A 151 -4.54 -1.80 -13.32
C ILE A 151 -3.25 -2.04 -12.51
N ALA A 152 -3.36 -2.73 -11.38
CA ALA A 152 -2.17 -3.15 -10.62
C ALA A 152 -1.36 -4.18 -11.43
N ALA A 153 -1.98 -5.19 -12.02
CA ALA A 153 -1.32 -6.20 -12.84
C ALA A 153 -0.56 -5.60 -14.04
N GLY A 154 -1.12 -4.57 -14.69
CA GLY A 154 -0.44 -3.83 -15.76
C GLY A 154 0.80 -3.04 -15.32
N ARG A 155 1.03 -2.90 -14.00
CA ARG A 155 2.25 -2.31 -13.42
C ARG A 155 3.26 -3.37 -12.95
N ALA A 156 2.97 -4.66 -13.15
CA ALA A 156 3.92 -5.71 -12.81
C ALA A 156 5.22 -5.52 -13.61
N PRO A 157 6.40 -5.77 -13.01
CA PRO A 157 7.64 -5.79 -13.75
C PRO A 157 7.57 -6.77 -14.94
N PRO A 158 8.18 -6.46 -16.10
CA PRO A 158 8.00 -7.22 -17.33
C PRO A 158 8.51 -8.67 -17.27
N LEU A 159 9.38 -8.98 -16.30
CA LEU A 159 9.92 -10.33 -16.09
C LEU A 159 9.01 -11.22 -15.23
N ILE A 160 7.96 -10.66 -14.62
CA ILE A 160 7.01 -11.44 -13.82
C ILE A 160 5.90 -11.93 -14.75
N ALA A 161 5.78 -13.26 -14.85
CA ALA A 161 4.68 -13.93 -15.53
C ALA A 161 3.94 -14.82 -14.53
N GLY A 162 2.65 -15.07 -14.78
CA GLY A 162 1.84 -15.90 -13.94
C GLY A 162 0.36 -15.51 -13.99
N PRO A 163 -0.47 -16.15 -13.15
CA PRO A 163 -1.86 -15.77 -12.97
C PRO A 163 -2.04 -14.29 -12.62
N VAL A 164 -3.18 -13.72 -12.99
CA VAL A 164 -3.46 -12.29 -12.82
C VAL A 164 -3.35 -11.79 -11.38
N TRP A 165 -3.55 -12.66 -10.37
CA TRP A 165 -3.38 -12.28 -8.97
C TRP A 165 -1.91 -12.11 -8.57
N GLU A 166 -0.98 -12.85 -9.21
CA GLU A 166 0.45 -12.69 -8.99
C GLU A 166 0.97 -11.42 -9.64
N LEU A 167 0.51 -11.14 -10.87
CA LEU A 167 0.77 -9.87 -11.54
C LEU A 167 0.22 -8.70 -10.73
N ALA A 168 -1.01 -8.81 -10.21
CA ALA A 168 -1.60 -7.77 -9.36
C ALA A 168 -0.82 -7.56 -8.07
N TYR A 169 -0.32 -8.62 -7.43
CA TYR A 169 0.56 -8.53 -6.27
C TYR A 169 1.86 -7.79 -6.63
N ALA A 170 2.56 -8.23 -7.68
CA ALA A 170 3.83 -7.69 -8.10
C ALA A 170 3.73 -6.21 -8.51
N GLY A 171 2.72 -5.87 -9.31
CA GLY A 171 2.50 -4.49 -9.71
C GLY A 171 2.04 -3.61 -8.56
N GLY A 172 1.25 -4.14 -7.62
CA GLY A 172 0.94 -3.46 -6.35
C GLY A 172 2.18 -3.18 -5.51
N ALA A 173 3.16 -4.09 -5.47
CA ALA A 173 4.43 -3.86 -4.77
C ALA A 173 5.27 -2.73 -5.41
N ALA A 174 5.10 -2.49 -6.71
CA ALA A 174 5.80 -1.44 -7.45
C ALA A 174 5.15 -0.05 -7.35
N MET A 175 3.92 0.07 -6.82
CA MET A 175 3.19 1.35 -6.73
C MET A 175 3.81 2.32 -5.72
N ALA A 176 3.85 3.60 -6.06
CA ALA A 176 4.24 4.69 -5.16
C ALA A 176 3.08 5.15 -4.27
#